data_AF-A0A517LNY1-F1
#
_entry.id   AF-A0A517LNY1-F1
#
_cell.length_a   1.000
_cell.length_b   1.000
_cell.length_c   1.000
_cell.angle_alpha   90.00
_cell.angle_beta   90.00
_cell.angle_gamma   90.00
#
_symmetry.space_group_name_H-M   'P 1'
#
loop_
_entity.id
_entity.type
_entity.pdbx_description
1 polymer ?
#
loop_
_entity_poly.entity_id
_entity_poly.type
_entity_poly.pdbx_seq_one_letter_code
_entity_poly.pdbx_strand_id
1 'polypeptide(L)'
;MGKSYTLNAAKPYNFTFEVSRTALVIIDVQKDFVDPNGFGAIQCGSSEIFAGVRDVVPKIKKILDFAREIGLHVFHTREGHEPDLSDLAASKRDRQVNAPNGHHSLGIGEEGPMGRLLVRGEMLCDNYGFNADFVTNSLGMISAYDGLFGYTAHSSQLLSQTVLVTPPDSPSSNPLSNDGKISMDLRSLKMKYQQGTLDPQTLVNEVFDRIQAYQLKDPSVWICLREKAEVMKDAVSLSERWAGKSLPPLYGVPFAVKDNIDVAGMTTTVACAEYAYVATETAPVVAALLAVGAILIGKTNMDQFATGLSGCRSPHGSPRSVFGGGSYISGGSSSGSGVSVAADLVSFSLGTDTAGSGRVPAALNGIVGFKPTKGTLSARGVVPACKSLDTLSIFAHNTSDARTIWQIADGYDAQDPYAKLPNTLPLLTSDYRGLKKAGFTFAIPPPSVLSICSPSFQTLFAKSIATITKSGGRLQPLTEEEYTPFTLASELLYTGSLF
;
A
#
# COMPACT_ATOMS: atom_id res chain seq x y z
N MET A 1 -25.59 -16.57 19.20
CA MET A 1 -25.09 -15.64 20.22
C MET A 1 -23.63 -16.00 20.49
N GLY A 2 -22.67 -15.14 20.16
CA GLY A 2 -21.24 -15.45 20.30
C GLY A 2 -20.81 -15.50 21.77
N LYS A 3 -19.87 -16.40 22.12
CA LYS A 3 -19.23 -16.38 23.45
C LYS A 3 -18.36 -15.12 23.56
N SER A 4 -18.49 -14.36 24.63
CA SER A 4 -17.69 -13.16 24.92
C SER A 4 -16.94 -13.30 26.25
N TYR A 5 -15.73 -12.76 26.32
CA TYR A 5 -14.86 -12.81 27.49
C TYR A 5 -14.36 -11.41 27.85
N THR A 6 -14.27 -11.10 29.15
CA THR A 6 -13.82 -9.78 29.63
C THR A 6 -12.51 -9.88 30.38
N LEU A 7 -11.50 -9.16 29.91
CA LEU A 7 -10.22 -8.93 30.56
C LEU A 7 -10.33 -7.71 31.49
N ASN A 8 -10.79 -7.92 32.72
CA ASN A 8 -11.05 -6.84 33.70
C ASN A 8 -9.81 -6.10 34.21
N ALA A 9 -8.62 -6.54 33.86
CA ALA A 9 -7.36 -5.87 34.21
C ALA A 9 -6.51 -5.55 32.97
N ALA A 10 -7.13 -5.59 31.77
CA ALA A 10 -6.49 -5.05 30.60
C ALA A 10 -6.12 -3.59 30.86
N LYS A 11 -4.93 -3.20 30.41
CA LYS A 11 -4.49 -1.81 30.49
C LYS A 11 -4.61 -1.17 29.10
N PRO A 12 -5.02 0.10 29.04
CA PRO A 12 -5.29 0.99 30.18
C PRO A 12 -6.68 0.80 30.84
N TYR A 13 -7.54 -0.06 30.29
CA TYR A 13 -8.90 -0.32 30.78
C TYR A 13 -9.35 -1.75 30.48
N ASN A 14 -10.36 -2.22 31.21
CA ASN A 14 -11.00 -3.51 31.02
C ASN A 14 -11.38 -3.73 29.54
N PHE A 15 -11.10 -4.92 29.01
CA PHE A 15 -11.29 -5.21 27.58
C PHE A 15 -12.19 -6.44 27.38
N THR A 16 -13.39 -6.24 26.85
CA THR A 16 -14.31 -7.32 26.47
C THR A 16 -14.15 -7.67 25.00
N PHE A 17 -14.03 -8.95 24.69
CA PHE A 17 -13.86 -9.46 23.33
C PHE A 17 -14.83 -10.61 23.01
N GLU A 18 -15.26 -10.69 21.76
CA GLU A 18 -16.09 -11.79 21.26
C GLU A 18 -15.21 -12.85 20.60
N VAL A 19 -15.39 -14.13 20.95
CA VAL A 19 -14.62 -15.24 20.38
C VAL A 19 -14.70 -15.28 18.86
N SER A 20 -15.88 -15.06 18.29
CA SER A 20 -16.10 -15.09 16.84
C SER A 20 -15.43 -13.94 16.08
N ARG A 21 -15.01 -12.88 16.78
CA ARG A 21 -14.41 -11.68 16.19
C ARG A 21 -13.01 -11.40 16.73
N THR A 22 -12.43 -12.34 17.47
CA THR A 22 -11.15 -12.18 18.15
C THR A 22 -10.26 -13.38 17.88
N ALA A 23 -8.96 -13.14 17.79
CA ALA A 23 -7.98 -14.20 17.67
C ALA A 23 -6.86 -14.00 18.69
N LEU A 24 -6.29 -15.11 19.16
CA LEU A 24 -5.02 -15.13 19.85
C LEU A 24 -3.91 -15.11 18.79
N VAL A 25 -3.00 -14.16 18.88
CA VAL A 25 -1.81 -14.11 18.02
C VAL A 25 -0.58 -14.43 18.85
N ILE A 26 0.20 -15.39 18.39
CA ILE A 26 1.43 -15.86 19.03
C ILE A 26 2.59 -15.50 18.11
N ILE A 27 3.51 -14.71 18.65
CA ILE A 27 4.60 -14.07 17.91
C ILE A 27 5.93 -14.58 18.45
N ASP A 28 6.84 -14.92 17.54
CA ASP A 28 8.23 -15.28 17.81
C ASP A 28 8.40 -16.48 18.78
N VAL A 29 7.54 -17.49 18.64
CA VAL A 29 7.59 -18.76 19.42
C VAL A 29 7.91 -19.96 18.53
N GLN A 30 8.51 -19.73 17.37
CA GLN A 30 9.02 -20.80 16.51
C GLN A 30 10.37 -21.32 17.04
N LYS A 31 10.82 -22.49 16.59
CA LYS A 31 12.06 -23.11 17.08
C LYS A 31 13.25 -22.18 17.01
N ASP A 32 13.33 -21.38 15.95
CA ASP A 32 14.35 -20.34 15.82
C ASP A 32 14.46 -19.47 17.06
N PHE A 33 13.36 -19.10 17.70
CA PHE A 33 13.39 -18.20 18.86
C PHE A 33 13.50 -18.90 20.21
N VAL A 34 13.06 -20.16 20.33
CA VAL A 34 12.87 -20.81 21.65
C VAL A 34 13.64 -22.11 21.86
N ASP A 35 14.21 -22.71 20.81
CA ASP A 35 15.01 -23.92 20.95
C ASP A 35 16.48 -23.60 21.27
N PRO A 36 17.15 -24.42 22.10
CA PRO A 36 18.59 -24.33 22.29
C PRO A 36 19.30 -24.48 20.94
N ASN A 37 20.13 -23.49 20.57
CA ASN A 37 20.82 -23.33 19.27
C ASN A 37 20.04 -22.61 18.15
N GLY A 38 18.81 -22.15 18.40
CA GLY A 38 18.10 -21.28 17.48
C GLY A 38 18.59 -19.82 17.50
N PHE A 39 18.10 -19.03 16.53
CA PHE A 39 18.27 -17.57 16.47
C PHE A 39 18.10 -16.86 17.84
N GLY A 40 17.09 -17.18 18.64
CA GLY A 40 16.87 -16.55 19.95
C GLY A 40 17.96 -16.85 20.97
N ALA A 41 18.53 -18.07 20.97
CA ALA A 41 19.65 -18.42 21.84
C ALA A 41 20.93 -17.68 21.43
N ILE A 42 21.18 -17.59 20.12
CA ILE A 42 22.29 -16.84 19.53
C ILE A 42 22.15 -15.35 19.87
N GLN A 43 20.96 -14.79 19.70
CA GLN A 43 20.67 -13.38 19.96
C GLN A 43 20.77 -13.01 21.44
N CYS A 44 20.44 -13.92 22.36
CA CYS A 44 20.60 -13.68 23.79
C CYS A 44 22.08 -13.69 24.22
N GLY A 45 22.92 -14.52 23.58
CA GLY A 45 24.36 -14.66 23.85
C GLY A 45 24.75 -15.06 25.29
N SER A 46 23.76 -15.35 26.14
CA SER A 46 23.89 -15.90 27.50
C SER A 46 22.83 -16.98 27.68
N SER A 47 23.26 -18.13 28.20
CA SER A 47 22.39 -19.25 28.55
C SER A 47 21.43 -18.89 29.68
N GLU A 48 21.82 -18.03 30.62
CA GLU A 48 20.94 -17.55 31.69
C GLU A 48 19.81 -16.65 31.14
N ILE A 49 20.15 -15.72 30.25
CA ILE A 49 19.16 -14.83 29.61
C ILE A 49 18.20 -15.66 28.76
N PHE A 50 18.74 -16.60 27.97
CA PHE A 50 17.92 -17.48 27.12
C PHE A 50 17.00 -18.40 27.93
N ALA A 51 17.43 -18.88 29.10
CA ALA A 51 16.57 -19.64 30.00
C ALA A 51 15.33 -18.84 30.43
N GLY A 52 15.51 -17.55 30.75
CA GLY A 52 14.40 -16.65 31.06
C GLY A 52 13.44 -16.41 29.89
N VAL A 53 13.95 -16.38 28.66
CA VAL A 53 13.12 -16.33 27.44
C VAL A 53 12.32 -17.62 27.30
N ARG A 54 12.94 -18.79 27.52
CA ARG A 54 12.30 -20.10 27.36
C ARG A 54 11.21 -20.37 28.42
N ASP A 55 11.27 -19.73 29.59
CA ASP A 55 10.25 -19.83 30.64
C ASP A 55 8.85 -19.34 30.19
N VAL A 56 8.76 -18.62 29.08
CA VAL A 56 7.48 -18.22 28.48
C VAL A 56 6.73 -19.39 27.84
N VAL A 57 7.44 -20.39 27.32
CA VAL A 57 6.88 -21.52 26.56
C VAL A 57 5.79 -22.27 27.34
N PRO A 58 6.00 -22.72 28.59
CA PRO A 58 4.95 -23.41 29.35
C PRO A 58 3.77 -22.49 29.70
N LYS A 59 3.95 -21.17 29.76
CA LYS A 59 2.87 -20.20 30.00
C LYS A 59 2.01 -20.02 28.77
N ILE A 60 2.62 -19.93 27.59
CA ILE A 60 1.92 -19.83 26.30
C ILE A 60 1.12 -21.10 26.02
N LYS A 61 1.65 -22.28 26.37
CA LYS A 61 0.91 -23.55 26.26
C LYS A 61 -0.43 -23.52 27.00
N LYS A 62 -0.46 -23.01 28.23
CA LYS A 62 -1.70 -22.86 29.00
C LYS A 62 -2.70 -21.88 28.36
N ILE A 63 -2.22 -20.78 27.79
CA ILE A 63 -3.07 -19.80 27.08
C ILE A 63 -3.67 -20.43 25.82
N LEU A 64 -2.86 -21.18 25.08
CA LEU A 64 -3.28 -21.91 23.88
C LEU A 64 -4.37 -22.93 24.17
N ASP A 65 -4.18 -23.72 25.23
CA ASP A 65 -5.15 -24.73 25.62
C ASP A 65 -6.49 -24.07 25.99
N PHE A 66 -6.45 -22.97 26.73
CA PHE A 66 -7.66 -22.16 27.03
C PHE A 66 -8.27 -21.55 25.77
N ALA A 67 -7.47 -20.94 24.89
CA ALA A 67 -7.95 -20.34 23.64
C ALA A 67 -8.67 -21.37 22.76
N ARG A 68 -8.15 -22.60 22.70
CA ARG A 68 -8.78 -23.73 22.01
C ARG A 68 -10.08 -24.15 22.67
N GLU A 69 -10.09 -24.29 24.00
CA GLU A 69 -11.28 -24.66 24.77
C GLU A 69 -12.46 -23.70 24.49
N ILE A 70 -12.17 -22.41 24.36
CA ILE A 70 -13.20 -21.40 24.12
C ILE A 70 -13.54 -21.20 22.63
N GLY A 71 -12.81 -21.85 21.72
CA GLY A 71 -13.00 -21.75 20.26
C GLY A 71 -12.43 -20.48 19.64
N LEU A 72 -11.44 -19.86 20.28
CA LEU A 72 -10.76 -18.67 19.77
C LEU A 72 -9.88 -19.05 18.58
N HIS A 73 -9.93 -18.28 17.50
CA HIS A 73 -8.97 -18.44 16.42
C HIS A 73 -7.56 -18.20 16.96
N VAL A 74 -6.62 -19.09 16.62
CA VAL A 74 -5.22 -18.96 17.03
C VAL A 74 -4.39 -18.79 15.77
N PHE A 75 -3.65 -17.69 15.71
CA PHE A 75 -2.66 -17.43 14.68
C PHE A 75 -1.27 -17.50 15.27
N HIS A 76 -0.41 -18.31 14.66
CA HIS A 76 1.02 -18.22 14.89
C HIS A 76 1.61 -17.38 13.78
N THR A 77 2.42 -16.38 14.14
CA THR A 77 3.26 -15.71 13.16
C THR A 77 4.54 -16.53 13.00
N ARG A 78 4.98 -16.66 11.75
CA ARG A 78 6.27 -17.23 11.40
C ARG A 78 7.15 -16.10 10.90
N GLU A 79 8.30 -15.91 11.52
CA GLU A 79 9.33 -15.03 10.98
C GLU A 79 10.30 -15.90 10.17
N GLY A 80 10.51 -15.53 8.92
CA GLY A 80 11.39 -16.27 8.03
C GLY A 80 11.41 -15.60 6.67
N HIS A 81 12.59 -15.51 6.09
CA HIS A 81 12.90 -14.79 4.88
C HIS A 81 13.06 -15.72 3.69
N GLU A 82 12.86 -15.21 2.48
CA GLU A 82 13.14 -15.98 1.27
C GLU A 82 14.60 -16.45 1.24
N PRO A 83 14.93 -17.58 0.58
CA PRO A 83 16.31 -18.07 0.50
C PRO A 83 17.34 -17.04 0.02
N ASP A 84 16.92 -16.11 -0.83
CA ASP A 84 17.72 -15.01 -1.37
C ASP A 84 17.69 -13.74 -0.51
N LEU A 85 16.95 -13.75 0.61
CA LEU A 85 16.74 -12.63 1.54
C LEU A 85 16.13 -11.38 0.87
N SER A 86 15.46 -11.53 -0.27
CA SER A 86 14.84 -10.43 -1.01
C SER A 86 13.75 -9.71 -0.22
N ASP A 87 13.11 -10.40 0.73
CA ASP A 87 12.11 -9.86 1.64
C ASP A 87 12.68 -9.36 2.98
N LEU A 88 14.00 -9.46 3.20
CA LEU A 88 14.66 -8.93 4.38
C LEU A 88 14.94 -7.44 4.20
N ALA A 89 14.09 -6.60 4.81
CA ALA A 89 14.27 -5.16 4.85
C ALA A 89 15.67 -4.76 5.35
N ALA A 90 16.30 -3.78 4.69
CA ALA A 90 17.62 -3.27 5.03
C ALA A 90 17.71 -2.84 6.51
N SER A 91 16.66 -2.22 7.04
CA SER A 91 16.59 -1.80 8.45
C SER A 91 16.69 -2.95 9.45
N LYS A 92 16.17 -4.15 9.12
CA LYS A 92 16.31 -5.36 9.97
C LYS A 92 17.74 -5.91 9.90
N ARG A 93 18.33 -5.91 8.71
CA ARG A 93 19.71 -6.32 8.47
C ARG A 93 20.68 -5.41 9.24
N ASP A 94 20.52 -4.11 9.10
CA ASP A 94 21.39 -3.10 9.72
C ASP A 94 21.21 -3.03 11.24
N ARG A 95 19.99 -3.26 11.76
CA ARG A 95 19.73 -3.35 13.20
C ARG A 95 20.54 -4.46 13.84
N GLN A 96 20.75 -5.57 13.15
CA GLN A 96 21.52 -6.70 13.68
C GLN A 96 23.01 -6.43 13.66
N VAL A 97 23.51 -5.83 12.57
CA VAL A 97 24.92 -5.45 12.43
C VAL A 97 25.34 -4.39 13.45
N ASN A 98 24.44 -3.48 13.82
CA ASN A 98 24.75 -2.31 14.65
C ASN A 98 24.28 -2.41 16.11
N ALA A 99 23.90 -3.60 16.61
CA ALA A 99 23.42 -3.77 17.97
C ALA A 99 24.56 -3.60 19.00
N PRO A 100 24.60 -2.49 19.77
CA PRO A 100 25.81 -2.07 20.51
C PRO A 100 26.10 -2.93 21.76
N ASN A 101 25.16 -3.78 22.19
CA ASN A 101 25.28 -4.69 23.34
C ASN A 101 25.01 -6.15 22.95
N GLY A 102 25.02 -6.45 21.65
CA GLY A 102 24.71 -7.77 21.14
C GLY A 102 25.86 -8.76 21.35
N HIS A 103 25.68 -9.75 22.21
CA HIS A 103 26.64 -10.83 22.43
C HIS A 103 26.62 -11.86 21.28
N HIS A 104 26.71 -11.42 20.02
CA HIS A 104 26.53 -12.31 18.87
C HIS A 104 27.40 -11.96 17.66
N SER A 105 27.78 -13.01 16.94
CA SER A 105 28.62 -12.98 15.73
C SER A 105 27.88 -13.35 14.45
N LEU A 106 26.56 -13.60 14.51
CA LEU A 106 25.76 -14.09 13.39
C LEU A 106 24.45 -13.30 13.19
N GLY A 107 24.09 -13.00 11.94
CA GLY A 107 22.87 -12.29 11.52
C GLY A 107 21.86 -13.15 10.72
N ILE A 108 20.70 -12.58 10.39
CA ILE A 108 19.69 -13.23 9.54
C ILE A 108 20.30 -13.65 8.22
N GLY A 109 20.08 -14.91 7.85
CA GLY A 109 20.57 -15.48 6.60
C GLY A 109 21.97 -16.06 6.65
N GLU A 110 22.71 -15.86 7.74
CA GLU A 110 24.02 -16.47 7.97
C GLU A 110 23.87 -17.90 8.51
N GLU A 111 24.91 -18.71 8.30
CA GLU A 111 24.93 -20.13 8.67
C GLU A 111 25.00 -20.30 10.19
N GLY A 112 23.98 -20.92 10.77
CA GLY A 112 23.92 -21.26 12.19
C GLY A 112 24.03 -22.77 12.44
N PRO A 113 24.08 -23.20 13.72
CA PRO A 113 24.19 -24.62 14.10
C PRO A 113 23.02 -25.52 13.62
N MET A 114 21.94 -24.92 13.13
CA MET A 114 20.72 -25.58 12.67
C MET A 114 20.36 -25.21 11.21
N GLY A 115 21.27 -24.59 10.46
CA GLY A 115 21.04 -24.05 9.11
C GLY A 115 21.03 -22.52 9.08
N ARG A 116 20.69 -21.90 7.94
CA ARG A 116 20.67 -20.44 7.82
C ARG A 116 19.56 -19.81 8.66
N LEU A 117 19.94 -18.81 9.47
CA LEU A 117 19.06 -18.23 10.48
C LEU A 117 17.88 -17.49 9.85
N LEU A 118 16.66 -17.84 10.27
CA LEU A 118 15.40 -17.24 9.80
C LEU A 118 15.24 -17.27 8.26
N VAL A 119 15.68 -18.35 7.59
CA VAL A 119 15.53 -18.54 6.13
C VAL A 119 14.57 -19.68 5.81
N ARG A 120 13.56 -19.41 4.97
CA ARG A 120 12.55 -20.39 4.49
C ARG A 120 13.22 -21.54 3.74
N GLY A 121 12.69 -22.76 3.88
CA GLY A 121 13.27 -23.95 3.24
C GLY A 121 14.45 -24.60 3.99
N GLU A 122 15.04 -23.94 4.98
CA GLU A 122 16.10 -24.51 5.84
C GLU A 122 15.51 -25.32 7.01
N MET A 123 16.33 -26.15 7.68
CA MET A 123 15.89 -27.05 8.77
C MET A 123 15.16 -26.30 9.91
N LEU A 124 15.50 -25.01 10.10
CA LEU A 124 14.88 -24.07 11.04
C LEU A 124 13.47 -23.63 10.64
N CYS A 125 13.17 -23.66 9.36
CA CYS A 125 12.00 -23.00 8.80
C CYS A 125 11.04 -23.98 8.11
N ASP A 126 11.45 -25.08 7.47
CA ASP A 126 10.50 -26.05 6.91
C ASP A 126 10.66 -27.52 7.37
N ASN A 127 9.49 -28.17 7.38
CA ASN A 127 9.08 -29.48 7.87
C ASN A 127 8.98 -29.71 9.39
N TYR A 128 9.68 -28.99 10.27
CA TYR A 128 9.43 -29.04 11.72
C TYR A 128 9.83 -27.75 12.46
N GLY A 129 9.73 -26.56 11.85
CA GLY A 129 10.14 -25.26 12.44
C GLY A 129 9.41 -24.83 13.73
N PHE A 130 8.50 -25.65 14.25
CA PHE A 130 7.88 -25.51 15.57
C PHE A 130 8.09 -26.81 16.36
N ASN A 131 8.25 -26.69 17.68
CA ASN A 131 8.30 -27.87 18.57
C ASN A 131 7.09 -28.78 18.27
N ALA A 132 7.35 -30.09 18.11
CA ALA A 132 6.36 -31.07 17.65
C ALA A 132 5.08 -31.11 18.52
N ASP A 133 5.17 -30.68 19.78
CA ASP A 133 4.02 -30.53 20.68
C ASP A 133 3.01 -29.45 20.22
N PHE A 134 3.40 -28.54 19.32
CA PHE A 134 2.56 -27.44 18.83
C PHE A 134 1.93 -27.70 17.46
N VAL A 135 2.50 -28.60 16.64
CA VAL A 135 2.16 -28.75 15.20
C VAL A 135 0.89 -29.55 14.93
N THR A 136 0.46 -30.44 15.82
CA THR A 136 -0.80 -31.21 15.61
C THR A 136 -2.07 -30.36 15.72
N ASN A 137 -1.98 -29.07 16.10
CA ASN A 137 -3.12 -28.31 16.64
C ASN A 137 -3.23 -26.84 16.16
N SER A 138 -2.89 -26.56 14.90
CA SER A 138 -2.98 -25.21 14.30
C SER A 138 -3.94 -25.19 13.11
N LEU A 139 -5.01 -24.37 13.15
CA LEU A 139 -6.03 -24.27 12.08
C LEU A 139 -5.77 -23.13 11.07
N GLY A 140 -4.68 -22.38 11.20
CA GLY A 140 -4.33 -21.32 10.24
C GLY A 140 -3.03 -20.61 10.58
N MET A 141 -2.21 -20.38 9.57
CA MET A 141 -0.94 -19.67 9.64
C MET A 141 -1.11 -18.32 8.92
N ILE A 142 -0.82 -17.19 9.59
CA ILE A 142 -0.80 -15.87 8.95
C ILE A 142 0.64 -15.36 8.94
N SER A 143 1.17 -15.08 7.74
CA SER A 143 2.38 -14.28 7.57
C SER A 143 1.97 -12.80 7.60
N ALA A 144 2.41 -12.07 8.63
CA ALA A 144 2.15 -10.65 8.77
C ALA A 144 3.28 -9.85 8.10
N TYR A 145 2.98 -9.20 6.98
CA TYR A 145 3.70 -8.01 6.55
C TYR A 145 3.16 -6.80 7.34
N ASP A 146 4.03 -5.86 7.70
CA ASP A 146 3.73 -4.58 8.40
C ASP A 146 3.77 -4.52 9.95
N GLY A 147 4.35 -5.52 10.63
CA GLY A 147 5.05 -5.31 11.91
C GLY A 147 4.34 -4.60 13.09
N LEU A 148 3.01 -4.64 13.19
CA LEU A 148 2.27 -4.03 14.32
C LEU A 148 1.29 -5.02 14.96
N PHE A 149 1.71 -5.64 16.05
CA PHE A 149 0.82 -6.22 17.05
C PHE A 149 1.07 -5.55 18.40
N GLY A 150 0.06 -4.87 18.91
CA GLY A 150 0.12 -4.07 20.14
C GLY A 150 -0.18 -4.87 21.41
N TYR A 151 0.62 -4.58 22.44
CA TYR A 151 0.45 -4.79 23.89
C TYR A 151 0.65 -6.21 24.48
N THR A 152 1.23 -6.23 25.69
CA THR A 152 1.62 -7.40 26.49
C THR A 152 0.82 -7.49 27.81
N ALA A 153 0.36 -8.68 28.22
CA ALA A 153 -0.27 -8.92 29.53
C ALA A 153 0.02 -10.35 30.07
N HIS A 154 -0.15 -10.57 31.38
CA HIS A 154 0.12 -11.85 32.06
C HIS A 154 -1.05 -12.85 31.96
N SER A 155 -0.74 -14.14 31.82
CA SER A 155 -1.67 -15.21 31.44
C SER A 155 -2.40 -15.97 32.56
N SER A 156 -2.06 -15.73 33.82
CA SER A 156 -2.49 -16.56 34.96
C SER A 156 -3.97 -16.44 35.34
N GLN A 157 -4.72 -15.50 34.77
CA GLN A 157 -6.09 -15.17 35.20
C GLN A 157 -7.18 -15.51 34.17
N LEU A 158 -6.83 -16.11 33.02
CA LEU A 158 -7.78 -16.63 32.00
C LEU A 158 -8.67 -17.77 32.52
N LEU A 159 -8.25 -18.43 33.61
CA LEU A 159 -8.82 -19.71 34.05
C LEU A 159 -10.12 -19.59 34.88
N SER A 160 -10.71 -18.40 35.05
CA SER A 160 -11.80 -18.21 36.01
C SER A 160 -13.01 -17.43 35.49
N GLN A 161 -13.86 -18.04 34.65
CA GLN A 161 -15.34 -17.86 34.63
C GLN A 161 -16.01 -17.31 33.35
N THR A 162 -17.23 -17.82 33.14
CA THR A 162 -18.18 -17.71 32.03
C THR A 162 -19.45 -16.97 32.47
N VAL A 163 -20.05 -16.12 31.61
CA VAL A 163 -21.52 -15.86 31.46
C VAL A 163 -21.74 -14.90 30.25
N LEU A 164 -22.81 -15.15 29.49
CA LEU A 164 -23.09 -14.70 28.11
C LEU A 164 -24.10 -13.53 28.03
N VAL A 165 -23.83 -12.54 27.16
CA VAL A 165 -24.84 -11.68 26.47
C VAL A 165 -24.29 -11.27 25.09
N THR A 166 -25.18 -11.03 24.11
CA THR A 166 -24.86 -10.93 22.66
C THR A 166 -24.94 -9.52 22.10
N PRO A 167 -24.18 -9.17 21.05
CA PRO A 167 -24.29 -7.91 20.30
C PRO A 167 -24.69 -8.08 18.81
N PRO A 168 -24.99 -6.95 18.11
CA PRO A 168 -25.35 -6.90 16.70
C PRO A 168 -24.17 -6.53 15.76
N ASP A 169 -24.45 -6.58 14.45
CA ASP A 169 -23.52 -6.50 13.31
C ASP A 169 -23.16 -5.09 12.82
N SER A 170 -22.04 -5.01 12.09
CA SER A 170 -21.58 -3.81 11.35
C SER A 170 -21.63 -4.01 9.83
N PRO A 171 -21.87 -2.95 9.03
CA PRO A 171 -22.27 -3.04 7.61
C PRO A 171 -21.10 -2.91 6.60
N SER A 172 -21.38 -3.36 5.38
CA SER A 172 -20.51 -3.61 4.24
C SER A 172 -20.09 -2.36 3.42
N SER A 173 -18.99 -2.52 2.66
CA SER A 173 -18.56 -1.64 1.57
C SER A 173 -19.00 -2.22 0.21
N ASN A 174 -19.26 -1.33 -0.76
CA ASN A 174 -19.91 -1.59 -2.05
C ASN A 174 -19.34 -2.80 -2.83
N PRO A 175 -20.20 -3.70 -3.33
CA PRO A 175 -19.81 -4.77 -4.23
C PRO A 175 -19.93 -4.37 -5.72
N LEU A 176 -18.90 -4.74 -6.48
CA LEU A 176 -18.92 -5.32 -7.85
C LEU A 176 -19.32 -4.45 -9.07
N SER A 177 -18.47 -4.49 -10.10
CA SER A 177 -18.87 -4.29 -11.50
C SER A 177 -19.79 -5.43 -11.92
N ASN A 178 -21.08 -5.11 -12.08
CA ASN A 178 -22.16 -6.08 -12.28
C ASN A 178 -22.41 -6.42 -13.77
N ASP A 179 -21.43 -6.19 -14.64
CA ASP A 179 -21.53 -6.32 -16.11
C ASP A 179 -20.79 -7.55 -16.68
N GLY A 180 -20.27 -8.43 -15.80
CA GLY A 180 -19.54 -9.64 -16.20
C GLY A 180 -18.07 -9.41 -16.59
N LYS A 181 -17.58 -8.17 -16.53
CA LYS A 181 -16.17 -7.84 -16.82
C LYS A 181 -15.26 -8.11 -15.63
N ILE A 182 -13.97 -8.30 -15.92
CA ILE A 182 -12.94 -8.49 -14.89
C ILE A 182 -12.75 -7.19 -14.10
N SER A 183 -12.96 -7.21 -12.78
CA SER A 183 -12.66 -6.06 -11.93
C SER A 183 -11.17 -5.74 -11.93
N MET A 184 -10.82 -4.46 -12.02
CA MET A 184 -9.42 -4.00 -12.07
C MET A 184 -8.83 -3.63 -10.71
N ASP A 185 -9.58 -3.80 -9.60
CA ASP A 185 -9.04 -3.61 -8.25
C ASP A 185 -8.04 -4.72 -7.87
N LEU A 186 -7.02 -4.36 -7.09
CA LEU A 186 -5.91 -5.28 -6.79
C LEU A 186 -6.36 -6.53 -6.04
N ARG A 187 -7.33 -6.39 -5.14
CA ARG A 187 -7.84 -7.50 -4.32
C ARG A 187 -8.53 -8.54 -5.20
N SER A 188 -9.41 -8.12 -6.10
CA SER A 188 -10.13 -9.02 -7.00
C SER A 188 -9.17 -9.75 -7.94
N LEU A 189 -8.22 -9.04 -8.55
CA LEU A 189 -7.21 -9.65 -9.41
C LEU A 189 -6.37 -10.68 -8.65
N LYS A 190 -5.85 -10.32 -7.48
CA LYS A 190 -5.07 -11.23 -6.63
C LYS A 190 -5.85 -12.50 -6.28
N MET A 191 -7.12 -12.38 -5.90
CA MET A 191 -7.96 -13.55 -5.60
C MET A 191 -8.12 -14.45 -6.82
N LYS A 192 -8.38 -13.90 -8.01
CA LYS A 192 -8.53 -14.69 -9.23
C LYS A 192 -7.24 -15.41 -9.64
N TYR A 193 -6.09 -14.73 -9.52
CA TYR A 193 -4.79 -15.34 -9.78
C TYR A 193 -4.47 -16.47 -8.80
N GLN A 194 -4.71 -16.28 -7.51
CA GLN A 194 -4.49 -17.30 -6.49
C GLN A 194 -5.39 -18.53 -6.67
N GLN A 195 -6.58 -18.34 -7.23
CA GLN A 195 -7.52 -19.42 -7.55
C GLN A 195 -7.24 -20.09 -8.91
N GLY A 196 -6.30 -19.57 -9.70
CA GLY A 196 -6.04 -20.05 -11.06
C GLY A 196 -7.19 -19.82 -12.04
N THR A 197 -8.13 -18.92 -11.73
CA THR A 197 -9.28 -18.58 -12.59
C THR A 197 -8.99 -17.42 -13.55
N LEU A 198 -7.80 -16.84 -13.43
CA LEU A 198 -7.26 -15.81 -14.31
C LEU A 198 -5.75 -16.03 -14.42
N ASP A 199 -5.18 -15.75 -15.59
CA ASP A 199 -3.73 -15.70 -15.83
C ASP A 199 -3.33 -14.33 -16.44
N PRO A 200 -2.08 -13.89 -16.29
CA PRO A 200 -1.61 -12.60 -16.79
C PRO A 200 -1.87 -12.38 -18.29
N GLN A 201 -1.74 -13.42 -19.12
CA GLN A 201 -1.96 -13.32 -20.56
C GLN A 201 -3.43 -13.03 -20.89
N THR A 202 -4.36 -13.71 -20.20
CA THR A 202 -5.80 -13.43 -20.31
C THR A 202 -6.13 -12.00 -19.89
N LEU A 203 -5.55 -11.50 -18.79
CA LEU A 203 -5.78 -10.11 -18.37
C LEU A 203 -5.21 -9.09 -19.36
N VAL A 204 -4.03 -9.35 -19.94
CA VAL A 204 -3.46 -8.48 -20.98
C VAL A 204 -4.37 -8.41 -22.21
N ASN A 205 -4.92 -9.54 -22.65
CA ASN A 205 -5.90 -9.53 -23.75
C ASN A 205 -7.10 -8.64 -23.43
N GLU A 206 -7.73 -8.85 -22.27
CA GLU A 206 -8.85 -8.04 -21.80
C GLU A 206 -8.51 -6.54 -21.76
N VAL A 207 -7.33 -6.17 -21.26
CA VAL A 207 -6.87 -4.77 -21.19
C VAL A 207 -6.77 -4.15 -22.58
N PHE A 208 -6.13 -4.83 -23.54
CA PHE A 208 -6.02 -4.29 -24.90
C PHE A 208 -7.37 -4.22 -25.61
N ASP A 209 -8.29 -5.16 -25.35
CA ASP A 209 -9.64 -5.14 -25.91
C ASP A 209 -10.45 -3.96 -25.34
N ARG A 210 -10.31 -3.67 -24.03
CA ARG A 210 -10.87 -2.45 -23.41
C ARG A 210 -10.30 -1.18 -24.00
N ILE A 211 -8.99 -1.12 -24.18
CA ILE A 211 -8.32 0.06 -24.74
C ILE A 211 -8.81 0.30 -26.17
N GLN A 212 -8.86 -0.74 -27.01
CA GLN A 212 -9.36 -0.62 -28.38
C GLN A 212 -10.83 -0.13 -28.42
N ALA A 213 -11.69 -0.69 -27.57
CA ALA A 213 -13.08 -0.26 -27.48
C ALA A 213 -13.21 1.19 -26.97
N TYR A 214 -12.35 1.61 -26.03
CA TYR A 214 -12.39 2.95 -25.45
C TYR A 214 -11.81 4.01 -26.38
N GLN A 215 -10.83 3.67 -27.23
CA GLN A 215 -10.27 4.58 -28.23
C GLN A 215 -11.34 5.12 -29.20
N LEU A 216 -12.41 4.36 -29.47
CA LEU A 216 -13.55 4.82 -30.26
C LEU A 216 -14.34 5.95 -29.57
N LYS A 217 -14.27 6.03 -28.23
CA LYS A 217 -14.92 7.08 -27.42
C LYS A 217 -13.98 8.25 -27.16
N ASP A 218 -12.74 7.95 -26.82
CA ASP A 218 -11.69 8.95 -26.59
C ASP A 218 -10.32 8.41 -27.04
N PRO A 219 -9.84 8.84 -28.21
CA PRO A 219 -8.53 8.41 -28.72
C PRO A 219 -7.35 9.10 -28.00
N SER A 220 -7.61 10.07 -27.13
CA SER A 220 -6.56 10.98 -26.61
C SER A 220 -5.89 10.48 -25.34
N VAL A 221 -6.33 9.35 -24.75
CA VAL A 221 -5.86 8.88 -23.43
C VAL A 221 -4.37 8.54 -23.41
N TRP A 222 -3.84 8.06 -24.53
CA TRP A 222 -2.49 7.49 -24.63
C TRP A 222 -1.63 8.32 -25.58
N ILE A 223 -0.36 8.54 -25.21
CA ILE A 223 0.67 9.02 -26.14
C ILE A 223 1.34 7.83 -26.83
N CYS A 224 1.67 6.80 -26.05
CA CYS A 224 2.31 5.59 -26.54
C CYS A 224 1.73 4.38 -25.81
N LEU A 225 1.19 3.43 -26.56
CA LEU A 225 0.92 2.09 -26.06
C LEU A 225 2.12 1.20 -26.39
N ARG A 226 2.46 0.29 -25.49
CA ARG A 226 3.38 -0.80 -25.85
C ARG A 226 2.69 -1.73 -26.84
N GLU A 227 3.48 -2.35 -27.69
CA GLU A 227 2.96 -3.35 -28.62
C GLU A 227 2.36 -4.53 -27.85
N LYS A 228 1.12 -4.92 -28.16
CA LYS A 228 0.41 -6.01 -27.46
C LYS A 228 1.25 -7.28 -27.41
N ALA A 229 1.98 -7.59 -28.49
CA ALA A 229 2.86 -8.75 -28.55
C ALA A 229 4.02 -8.72 -27.55
N GLU A 230 4.56 -7.54 -27.23
CA GLU A 230 5.61 -7.38 -26.22
C GLU A 230 5.05 -7.49 -24.81
N VAL A 231 3.91 -6.85 -24.54
CA VAL A 231 3.23 -6.97 -23.24
C VAL A 231 2.81 -8.41 -22.97
N MET A 232 2.38 -9.15 -24.01
CA MET A 232 2.08 -10.58 -23.90
C MET A 232 3.34 -11.41 -23.60
N LYS A 233 4.50 -11.08 -24.16
CA LYS A 233 5.77 -11.76 -23.80
C LYS A 233 6.14 -11.52 -22.34
N ASP A 234 5.93 -10.31 -21.83
CA ASP A 234 6.16 -10.01 -20.41
C ASP A 234 5.20 -10.81 -19.52
N ALA A 235 3.93 -10.92 -19.90
CA ALA A 235 2.93 -11.71 -19.19
C ALA A 235 3.28 -13.20 -19.15
N VAL A 236 3.73 -13.78 -20.28
CA VAL A 236 4.22 -15.17 -20.35
C VAL A 236 5.45 -15.34 -19.47
N SER A 237 6.44 -14.45 -19.60
CA SER A 237 7.69 -14.51 -18.83
C SER A 237 7.42 -14.39 -17.32
N LEU A 238 6.43 -13.59 -16.93
CA LEU A 238 6.00 -13.45 -15.54
C LEU A 238 5.36 -14.75 -15.03
N SER A 239 4.47 -15.36 -15.82
CA SER A 239 3.86 -16.64 -15.50
C SER A 239 4.89 -17.76 -15.33
N GLU A 240 5.89 -17.82 -16.22
CA GLU A 240 7.00 -18.78 -16.11
C GLU A 240 7.88 -18.53 -14.88
N ARG A 241 8.22 -17.26 -14.61
CA ARG A 241 9.07 -16.87 -13.47
C ARG A 241 8.49 -17.31 -12.12
N TRP A 242 7.17 -17.26 -11.99
CA TRP A 242 6.44 -17.53 -10.74
C TRP A 242 5.68 -18.85 -10.74
N ALA A 243 5.86 -19.70 -11.76
CA ALA A 243 5.28 -21.03 -11.78
C ALA A 243 5.68 -21.84 -10.54
N GLY A 244 4.69 -22.34 -9.79
CA GLY A 244 4.91 -23.11 -8.56
C GLY A 244 5.42 -22.30 -7.36
N LYS A 245 5.45 -20.97 -7.44
CA LYS A 245 5.92 -20.07 -6.37
C LYS A 245 4.77 -19.25 -5.79
N SER A 246 5.00 -18.62 -4.65
CA SER A 246 4.10 -17.60 -4.11
C SER A 246 4.05 -16.40 -5.06
N LEU A 247 2.85 -15.93 -5.40
CA LEU A 247 2.68 -14.81 -6.33
C LEU A 247 3.09 -13.48 -5.67
N PRO A 248 3.83 -12.60 -6.36
CA PRO A 248 4.22 -11.31 -5.81
C PRO A 248 3.02 -10.35 -5.70
N PRO A 249 3.14 -9.25 -4.92
CA PRO A 249 2.03 -8.35 -4.61
C PRO A 249 1.26 -7.79 -5.81
N LEU A 250 1.93 -7.51 -6.94
CA LEU A 250 1.32 -6.96 -8.14
C LEU A 250 1.37 -7.93 -9.33
N TYR A 251 1.41 -9.24 -9.07
CA TYR A 251 1.46 -10.27 -10.11
C TYR A 251 0.40 -10.06 -11.19
N GLY A 252 0.84 -9.77 -12.41
CA GLY A 252 -0.02 -9.62 -13.59
C GLY A 252 -0.82 -8.31 -13.62
N VAL A 253 -0.65 -7.43 -12.64
CA VAL A 253 -1.46 -6.21 -12.50
C VAL A 253 -1.08 -5.18 -13.58
N PRO A 254 -2.01 -4.77 -14.46
CA PRO A 254 -1.73 -3.82 -15.53
C PRO A 254 -1.67 -2.38 -14.98
N PHE A 255 -0.65 -1.64 -15.39
CA PHE A 255 -0.51 -0.22 -15.03
C PHE A 255 0.01 0.63 -16.17
N ALA A 256 -0.15 1.94 -16.02
CA ALA A 256 0.38 2.93 -16.96
C ALA A 256 1.19 3.99 -16.23
N VAL A 257 2.04 4.70 -16.97
CA VAL A 257 2.79 5.84 -16.42
C VAL A 257 2.57 7.07 -17.28
N LYS A 258 2.55 8.25 -16.66
CA LYS A 258 2.52 9.52 -17.38
C LYS A 258 3.75 9.67 -18.27
N ASP A 259 3.58 10.32 -19.42
CA ASP A 259 4.63 10.47 -20.43
C ASP A 259 5.82 11.38 -20.03
N ASN A 260 5.87 11.84 -18.78
CA ASN A 260 7.03 12.49 -18.18
C ASN A 260 7.79 11.59 -17.20
N ILE A 261 7.49 10.30 -17.15
CA ILE A 261 8.14 9.31 -16.29
C ILE A 261 8.87 8.29 -17.17
N ASP A 262 10.17 8.18 -16.99
CA ASP A 262 11.06 7.38 -17.83
C ASP A 262 10.88 5.87 -17.62
N VAL A 263 10.92 5.17 -18.75
CA VAL A 263 10.94 3.71 -18.84
C VAL A 263 11.96 3.35 -19.91
N ALA A 264 12.98 2.57 -19.54
CA ALA A 264 14.06 2.22 -20.46
C ALA A 264 13.53 1.62 -21.76
N GLY A 265 14.05 2.11 -22.89
CA GLY A 265 13.64 1.68 -24.24
C GLY A 265 12.36 2.31 -24.77
N MET A 266 11.61 3.07 -23.96
CA MET A 266 10.44 3.82 -24.41
C MET A 266 10.78 5.30 -24.64
N THR A 267 10.11 5.91 -25.61
CA THR A 267 10.21 7.37 -25.82
C THR A 267 9.46 8.12 -24.71
N THR A 268 10.10 9.12 -24.13
CA THR A 268 9.50 10.12 -23.24
C THR A 268 9.39 11.42 -24.03
N THR A 269 8.17 11.94 -24.20
CA THR A 269 7.93 13.15 -25.03
C THR A 269 7.45 14.35 -24.22
N VAL A 270 6.93 14.14 -23.00
CA VAL A 270 6.23 15.17 -22.21
C VAL A 270 5.14 15.92 -23.00
N ALA A 271 4.50 15.21 -23.93
CA ALA A 271 3.55 15.72 -24.93
C ALA A 271 4.15 16.81 -25.84
N CYS A 272 5.45 16.75 -26.12
CA CYS A 272 6.19 17.63 -27.03
C CYS A 272 7.11 16.79 -27.92
N ALA A 273 6.78 16.69 -29.21
CA ALA A 273 7.52 15.85 -30.16
C ALA A 273 8.98 16.29 -30.30
N GLU A 274 9.25 17.59 -30.22
CA GLU A 274 10.57 18.20 -30.34
C GLU A 274 11.47 17.93 -29.12
N TYR A 275 10.89 17.61 -27.97
CA TYR A 275 11.63 17.25 -26.75
C TYR A 275 11.95 15.75 -26.68
N ALA A 276 11.32 14.93 -27.52
CA ALA A 276 11.31 13.49 -27.38
C ALA A 276 12.72 12.85 -27.32
N TYR A 277 12.90 11.95 -26.35
CA TYR A 277 14.09 11.11 -26.26
C TYR A 277 13.72 9.69 -25.87
N VAL A 278 14.55 8.71 -26.26
CA VAL A 278 14.42 7.33 -25.78
C VAL A 278 15.12 7.22 -24.43
N ALA A 279 14.37 6.91 -23.37
CA ALA A 279 14.95 6.78 -22.05
C ALA A 279 15.89 5.56 -21.98
N THR A 280 17.07 5.74 -21.38
CA THR A 280 18.06 4.67 -21.20
C THR A 280 17.90 3.95 -19.87
N GLU A 281 17.24 4.58 -18.90
CA GLU A 281 16.98 4.04 -17.57
C GLU A 281 15.48 4.08 -17.25
N THR A 282 15.03 3.13 -16.45
CA THR A 282 13.67 3.11 -15.91
C THR A 282 13.65 3.86 -14.59
N ALA A 283 12.68 4.76 -14.38
CA ALA A 283 12.53 5.48 -13.12
C ALA A 283 12.42 4.49 -11.93
N PRO A 284 13.07 4.76 -10.78
CA PRO A 284 13.13 3.81 -9.67
C PRO A 284 11.76 3.30 -9.19
N VAL A 285 10.76 4.19 -9.17
CA VAL A 285 9.39 3.82 -8.81
C VAL A 285 8.76 2.84 -9.80
N VAL A 286 9.05 2.97 -11.09
CA VAL A 286 8.55 2.06 -12.12
C VAL A 286 9.28 0.71 -12.01
N ALA A 287 10.60 0.74 -11.80
CA ALA A 287 11.39 -0.47 -11.61
C ALA A 287 10.91 -1.28 -10.39
N ALA A 288 10.59 -0.62 -9.27
CA ALA A 288 10.06 -1.26 -8.07
C ALA A 288 8.73 -1.98 -8.33
N LEU A 289 7.81 -1.35 -9.07
CA LEU A 289 6.52 -1.94 -9.42
C LEU A 289 6.67 -3.14 -10.38
N LEU A 290 7.53 -3.02 -11.39
CA LEU A 290 7.83 -4.11 -12.33
C LEU A 290 8.47 -5.31 -11.60
N ALA A 291 9.34 -5.07 -10.63
CA ALA A 291 10.02 -6.11 -9.87
C ALA A 291 9.04 -7.03 -9.11
N VAL A 292 7.91 -6.48 -8.65
CA VAL A 292 6.85 -7.23 -7.95
C VAL A 292 5.70 -7.67 -8.86
N GLY A 293 5.95 -7.73 -10.17
CA GLY A 293 5.10 -8.41 -11.14
C GLY A 293 4.04 -7.55 -11.83
N ALA A 294 4.07 -6.22 -11.65
CA ALA A 294 3.20 -5.33 -12.41
C ALA A 294 3.56 -5.34 -13.90
N ILE A 295 2.57 -5.16 -14.78
CA ILE A 295 2.74 -5.16 -16.24
C ILE A 295 2.48 -3.77 -16.78
N LEU A 296 3.51 -3.14 -17.35
CA LEU A 296 3.38 -1.81 -17.96
C LEU A 296 2.67 -1.91 -19.32
N ILE A 297 1.59 -1.14 -19.47
CA ILE A 297 0.77 -1.07 -20.68
C ILE A 297 1.21 0.06 -21.63
N GLY A 298 1.60 1.22 -21.10
CA GLY A 298 1.99 2.35 -21.93
C GLY A 298 2.19 3.66 -21.17
N LYS A 299 2.45 4.70 -21.96
CA LYS A 299 2.63 6.09 -21.57
C LYS A 299 1.33 6.88 -21.81
N THR A 300 0.76 7.44 -20.75
CA THR A 300 -0.51 8.18 -20.82
C THR A 300 -0.29 9.63 -21.23
N ASN A 301 -1.27 10.21 -21.91
CA ASN A 301 -1.28 11.62 -22.29
C ASN A 301 -1.28 12.57 -21.07
N MET A 302 -0.84 13.79 -21.30
CA MET A 302 -0.65 14.83 -20.29
C MET A 302 -0.71 16.23 -20.88
N ASP A 303 -0.96 17.25 -20.07
CA ASP A 303 -0.66 18.63 -20.49
C ASP A 303 0.85 18.76 -20.73
N GLN A 304 1.23 19.40 -21.83
CA GLN A 304 2.60 19.54 -22.29
C GLN A 304 3.51 20.12 -21.19
N PHE A 305 4.68 19.52 -20.99
CA PHE A 305 5.62 19.82 -19.89
C PHE A 305 4.96 19.83 -18.49
N ALA A 306 3.92 19.02 -18.31
CA ALA A 306 3.09 18.97 -17.10
C ALA A 306 2.44 20.31 -16.71
N THR A 307 2.29 21.25 -17.65
CA THR A 307 1.88 22.63 -17.39
C THR A 307 0.39 22.88 -17.69
N GLY A 308 -0.45 22.46 -16.75
CA GLY A 308 -1.89 22.69 -16.80
C GLY A 308 -2.66 21.90 -15.75
N LEU A 309 -3.92 22.27 -15.54
CA LEU A 309 -4.87 21.55 -14.70
C LEU A 309 -6.13 21.14 -15.46
N SER A 310 -6.18 21.33 -16.78
CA SER A 310 -7.34 20.99 -17.60
C SER A 310 -7.21 19.67 -18.35
N GLY A 311 -6.00 19.25 -18.72
CA GLY A 311 -5.79 18.11 -19.60
C GLY A 311 -6.00 18.41 -21.08
N CYS A 312 -6.15 19.69 -21.45
CA CYS A 312 -6.45 20.12 -22.82
C CYS A 312 -5.24 20.69 -23.59
N ARG A 313 -4.05 20.72 -22.97
CA ARG A 313 -2.85 21.36 -23.52
C ARG A 313 -1.88 20.31 -24.06
N SER A 314 -2.35 19.45 -24.95
CA SER A 314 -1.55 18.39 -25.57
C SER A 314 -1.77 18.35 -27.08
N PRO A 315 -0.71 18.23 -27.89
CA PRO A 315 -0.83 18.01 -29.33
C PRO A 315 -1.41 16.62 -29.65
N HIS A 316 -1.46 15.70 -28.68
CA HIS A 316 -2.06 14.36 -28.82
C HIS A 316 -3.57 14.34 -28.56
N GLY A 317 -4.22 15.50 -28.55
CA GLY A 317 -5.64 15.64 -28.22
C GLY A 317 -5.88 15.79 -26.71
N SER A 318 -7.14 15.99 -26.34
CA SER A 318 -7.56 16.28 -24.96
C SER A 318 -8.40 15.12 -24.41
N PRO A 319 -7.88 14.33 -23.45
CA PRO A 319 -8.68 13.33 -22.76
C PRO A 319 -9.88 13.98 -22.09
N ARG A 320 -11.03 13.32 -22.15
CA ARG A 320 -12.29 13.79 -21.57
C ARG A 320 -12.56 13.06 -20.26
N SER A 321 -13.31 13.71 -19.36
CA SER A 321 -13.76 13.02 -18.15
C SER A 321 -14.62 11.81 -18.53
N VAL A 322 -14.52 10.74 -17.74
CA VAL A 322 -15.43 9.58 -17.85
C VAL A 322 -16.89 9.95 -17.56
N PHE A 323 -17.14 11.13 -16.99
CA PHE A 323 -18.45 11.71 -16.76
C PHE A 323 -18.84 12.75 -17.83
N GLY A 324 -20.13 13.06 -17.91
CA GLY A 324 -20.64 14.14 -18.77
C GLY A 324 -20.62 13.86 -20.27
N GLY A 325 -20.57 12.58 -20.67
CA GLY A 325 -20.72 12.17 -22.07
C GLY A 325 -19.67 12.77 -23.00
N GLY A 326 -18.47 13.06 -22.49
CA GLY A 326 -17.39 13.66 -23.25
C GLY A 326 -17.45 15.19 -23.40
N SER A 327 -18.32 15.88 -22.65
CA SER A 327 -18.40 17.35 -22.64
C SER A 327 -17.50 18.01 -21.60
N TYR A 328 -16.98 17.23 -20.64
CA TYR A 328 -16.16 17.74 -19.54
C TYR A 328 -14.70 17.39 -19.71
N ILE A 329 -13.85 18.32 -19.27
CA ILE A 329 -12.40 18.13 -19.20
C ILE A 329 -12.05 16.98 -18.25
N SER A 330 -10.99 16.23 -18.57
CA SER A 330 -10.45 15.19 -17.68
C SER A 330 -9.75 15.75 -16.45
N GLY A 331 -9.27 17.00 -16.51
CA GLY A 331 -8.33 17.53 -15.55
C GLY A 331 -6.90 17.20 -15.93
N GLY A 332 -5.97 18.03 -15.51
CA GLY A 332 -4.55 17.94 -15.87
C GLY A 332 -3.63 18.14 -14.66
N SER A 333 -2.32 18.01 -14.84
CA SER A 333 -1.66 17.66 -16.10
C SER A 333 -1.55 16.16 -16.32
N SER A 334 -1.90 15.31 -15.35
CA SER A 334 -1.89 13.85 -15.49
C SER A 334 -3.21 13.33 -16.06
N SER A 335 -3.65 13.90 -17.19
CA SER A 335 -4.99 13.69 -17.76
C SER A 335 -5.24 12.25 -18.19
N GLY A 336 -4.34 11.69 -19.01
CA GLY A 336 -4.44 10.30 -19.45
C GLY A 336 -4.32 9.32 -18.29
N SER A 337 -3.49 9.61 -17.28
CA SER A 337 -3.33 8.78 -16.08
C SER A 337 -4.64 8.66 -15.29
N GLY A 338 -5.36 9.78 -15.14
CA GLY A 338 -6.65 9.81 -14.45
C GLY A 338 -7.73 9.05 -15.24
N VAL A 339 -7.82 9.28 -16.56
CA VAL A 339 -8.82 8.63 -17.42
C VAL A 339 -8.56 7.14 -17.56
N SER A 340 -7.30 6.70 -17.70
CA SER A 340 -6.97 5.28 -17.90
C SER A 340 -7.42 4.39 -16.74
N VAL A 341 -7.33 4.89 -15.51
CA VAL A 341 -7.82 4.19 -14.32
C VAL A 341 -9.35 4.30 -14.24
N ALA A 342 -9.90 5.51 -14.37
CA ALA A 342 -11.34 5.71 -14.22
C ALA A 342 -12.20 4.98 -15.28
N ALA A 343 -11.63 4.69 -16.44
CA ALA A 343 -12.27 3.91 -17.50
C ALA A 343 -11.95 2.40 -17.44
N ASP A 344 -11.37 1.91 -16.34
CA ASP A 344 -10.97 0.52 -16.13
C ASP A 344 -10.04 -0.04 -17.23
N LEU A 345 -9.20 0.81 -17.83
CA LEU A 345 -8.22 0.40 -18.85
C LEU A 345 -6.95 -0.17 -18.23
N VAL A 346 -6.65 0.23 -17.00
CA VAL A 346 -5.56 -0.28 -16.16
C VAL A 346 -5.99 -0.25 -14.69
N SER A 347 -5.37 -1.07 -13.85
CA SER A 347 -5.66 -1.14 -12.41
C SER A 347 -5.21 0.10 -11.64
N PHE A 348 -4.10 0.68 -12.07
CA PHE A 348 -3.55 1.90 -11.50
C PHE A 348 -2.67 2.63 -12.51
N SER A 349 -2.33 3.88 -12.22
CA SER A 349 -1.35 4.61 -13.01
C SER A 349 -0.50 5.54 -12.16
N LEU A 350 0.69 5.86 -12.66
CA LEU A 350 1.55 6.89 -12.10
C LEU A 350 1.39 8.20 -12.86
N GLY A 351 1.34 9.30 -12.12
CA GLY A 351 1.41 10.65 -12.66
C GLY A 351 2.33 11.55 -11.84
N THR A 352 2.19 12.86 -12.02
CA THR A 352 2.91 13.85 -11.22
C THR A 352 1.94 14.92 -10.70
N ASP A 353 2.28 15.51 -9.56
CA ASP A 353 1.52 16.59 -8.92
C ASP A 353 2.49 17.67 -8.40
N THR A 354 2.51 18.80 -9.09
CA THR A 354 3.24 20.01 -8.69
C THR A 354 2.32 20.93 -7.88
N ALA A 355 1.14 21.22 -8.43
CA ALA A 355 0.17 22.16 -7.88
C ALA A 355 -1.28 21.67 -7.98
N GLY A 356 -1.47 20.36 -8.11
CA GLY A 356 -2.80 19.73 -8.26
C GLY A 356 -2.85 18.64 -9.32
N SER A 357 -1.77 18.43 -10.08
CA SER A 357 -1.78 17.60 -11.30
C SER A 357 -2.05 16.10 -11.09
N GLY A 358 -2.03 15.61 -9.85
CA GLY A 358 -2.45 14.27 -9.46
C GLY A 358 -3.83 14.23 -8.80
N ARG A 359 -4.24 15.33 -8.16
CA ARG A 359 -5.50 15.44 -7.41
C ARG A 359 -6.68 15.89 -8.27
N VAL A 360 -6.46 16.84 -9.18
CA VAL A 360 -7.51 17.40 -10.05
C VAL A 360 -8.04 16.33 -11.04
N PRO A 361 -7.20 15.60 -11.80
CA PRO A 361 -7.72 14.55 -12.69
C PRO A 361 -8.46 13.45 -11.93
N ALA A 362 -8.01 13.12 -10.72
CA ALA A 362 -8.68 12.11 -9.89
C ALA A 362 -10.08 12.58 -9.47
N ALA A 363 -10.20 13.83 -8.98
CA ALA A 363 -11.48 14.41 -8.58
C ALA A 363 -12.47 14.49 -9.75
N LEU A 364 -12.01 14.87 -10.94
CA LEU A 364 -12.86 15.01 -12.13
C LEU A 364 -13.22 13.66 -12.80
N ASN A 365 -12.60 12.56 -12.38
CA ASN A 365 -12.88 11.22 -12.87
C ASN A 365 -13.35 10.23 -11.79
N GLY A 366 -13.59 10.70 -10.56
CA GLY A 366 -14.22 9.90 -9.51
C GLY A 366 -13.35 8.75 -8.98
N ILE A 367 -12.02 8.92 -8.99
CA ILE A 367 -11.04 7.93 -8.52
C ILE A 367 -10.15 8.51 -7.42
N VAL A 368 -9.30 7.68 -6.83
CA VAL A 368 -8.30 8.12 -5.85
C VAL A 368 -7.07 8.67 -6.57
N GLY A 369 -6.68 9.90 -6.22
CA GLY A 369 -5.41 10.51 -6.60
C GLY A 369 -4.58 10.79 -5.35
N PHE A 370 -3.58 9.96 -5.08
CA PHE A 370 -2.72 10.08 -3.92
C PHE A 370 -1.43 10.81 -4.27
N LYS A 371 -1.25 11.99 -3.66
CA LYS A 371 0.03 12.72 -3.68
C LYS A 371 0.73 12.52 -2.34
N PRO A 372 1.78 11.69 -2.25
CA PRO A 372 2.52 11.49 -1.01
C PRO A 372 3.23 12.78 -0.56
N THR A 373 3.87 12.68 0.60
CA THR A 373 4.83 13.68 1.06
C THR A 373 5.96 13.80 0.03
N LYS A 374 6.36 15.04 -0.30
CA LYS A 374 7.49 15.27 -1.22
C LYS A 374 8.75 14.60 -0.68
N GLY A 375 9.44 13.86 -1.54
CA GLY A 375 10.67 13.13 -1.20
C GLY A 375 10.45 11.70 -0.71
N THR A 376 9.20 11.24 -0.57
CA THR A 376 8.90 9.85 -0.24
C THR A 376 9.09 8.93 -1.45
N LEU A 377 8.65 9.36 -2.64
CA LEU A 377 8.89 8.65 -3.88
C LEU A 377 10.01 9.35 -4.66
N SER A 378 11.01 8.60 -5.12
CA SER A 378 12.09 9.13 -5.95
C SER A 378 11.55 9.75 -7.24
N ALA A 379 11.90 11.01 -7.49
CA ALA A 379 11.59 11.72 -8.72
C ALA A 379 12.66 11.49 -9.83
N ARG A 380 13.63 10.60 -9.62
CA ARG A 380 14.62 10.26 -10.65
C ARG A 380 13.94 9.60 -11.86
N GLY A 381 14.32 10.02 -13.06
CA GLY A 381 13.63 9.63 -14.29
C GLY A 381 12.29 10.34 -14.51
N VAL A 382 11.96 11.37 -13.72
CA VAL A 382 10.83 12.27 -14.04
C VAL A 382 11.38 13.52 -14.72
N VAL A 383 10.86 13.87 -15.90
CA VAL A 383 11.14 15.14 -16.54
C VAL A 383 10.49 16.26 -15.70
N PRO A 384 11.29 17.16 -15.09
CA PRO A 384 10.78 18.11 -14.11
C PRO A 384 10.01 19.25 -14.77
N ALA A 385 8.90 19.65 -14.15
CA ALA A 385 8.23 20.91 -14.43
C ALA A 385 8.67 21.98 -13.42
N CYS A 386 8.63 21.62 -12.12
CA CYS A 386 9.16 22.42 -11.02
C CYS A 386 9.83 21.48 -10.02
N LYS A 387 11.11 21.15 -10.23
CA LYS A 387 11.83 20.10 -9.48
C LYS A 387 11.68 20.18 -7.95
N SER A 388 11.65 21.39 -7.39
CA SER A 388 11.49 21.64 -5.94
C SER A 388 10.08 21.35 -5.40
N LEU A 389 9.08 21.20 -6.25
CA LEU A 389 7.67 20.97 -5.89
C LEU A 389 7.14 19.65 -6.43
N ASP A 390 7.68 19.19 -7.56
CA ASP A 390 7.25 17.97 -8.23
C ASP A 390 7.26 16.76 -7.27
N THR A 391 6.14 16.06 -7.28
CA THR A 391 5.91 14.84 -6.52
C THR A 391 5.22 13.85 -7.45
N LEU A 392 5.68 12.60 -7.51
CA LEU A 392 4.93 11.53 -8.18
C LEU A 392 3.57 11.34 -7.50
N SER A 393 2.55 11.02 -8.28
CA SER A 393 1.20 10.73 -7.77
C SER A 393 0.74 9.35 -8.23
N ILE A 394 -0.10 8.71 -7.42
CA ILE A 394 -0.67 7.40 -7.72
C ILE A 394 -2.17 7.56 -7.96
N PHE A 395 -2.67 7.04 -9.07
CA PHE A 395 -4.10 6.93 -9.35
C PHE A 395 -4.56 5.48 -9.17
N ALA A 396 -5.65 5.27 -8.43
CA ALA A 396 -6.23 3.95 -8.19
C ALA A 396 -7.74 4.02 -7.97
N HIS A 397 -8.43 2.88 -8.05
CA HIS A 397 -9.88 2.81 -7.82
C HIS A 397 -10.28 3.05 -6.35
N ASN A 398 -9.39 2.74 -5.40
CA ASN A 398 -9.66 2.87 -3.98
C ASN A 398 -8.38 3.17 -3.18
N THR A 399 -8.55 3.56 -1.92
CA THR A 399 -7.44 3.99 -1.05
C THR A 399 -6.55 2.84 -0.60
N SER A 400 -7.07 1.61 -0.56
CA SER A 400 -6.30 0.41 -0.21
C SER A 400 -5.29 0.09 -1.31
N ASP A 401 -5.71 0.18 -2.57
CA ASP A 401 -4.86 -0.05 -3.73
C ASP A 401 -3.78 1.03 -3.83
N ALA A 402 -4.17 2.31 -3.72
CA ALA A 402 -3.22 3.43 -3.69
C ALA A 402 -2.16 3.27 -2.60
N ARG A 403 -2.56 2.82 -1.40
CA ARG A 403 -1.63 2.55 -0.28
C ARG A 403 -0.68 1.40 -0.60
N THR A 404 -1.19 0.30 -1.16
CA THR A 404 -0.37 -0.87 -1.53
C THR A 404 0.71 -0.46 -2.54
N ILE A 405 0.33 0.29 -3.58
CA ILE A 405 1.24 0.80 -4.60
C ILE A 405 2.26 1.75 -3.98
N TRP A 406 1.83 2.65 -3.10
CA TRP A 406 2.73 3.55 -2.39
C TRP A 406 3.77 2.79 -1.56
N GLN A 407 3.37 1.80 -0.76
CA GLN A 407 4.29 1.01 0.07
C GLN A 407 5.34 0.25 -0.76
N ILE A 408 4.98 -0.19 -1.96
CA ILE A 408 5.89 -0.89 -2.89
C ILE A 408 6.86 0.10 -3.53
N ALA A 409 6.39 1.29 -3.90
CA ALA A 409 7.19 2.31 -4.57
C ALA A 409 8.02 3.17 -3.61
N ASP A 410 7.72 3.14 -2.30
CA ASP A 410 8.41 3.88 -1.25
C ASP A 410 9.83 3.33 -1.06
N GLY A 411 10.81 4.18 -1.33
CA GLY A 411 12.21 3.80 -1.28
C GLY A 411 13.10 5.04 -1.30
N TYR A 412 13.99 5.15 -0.32
CA TYR A 412 14.98 6.21 -0.29
C TYR A 412 15.94 6.09 -1.48
N ASP A 413 16.07 7.16 -2.26
CA ASP A 413 17.01 7.25 -3.37
C ASP A 413 18.02 8.36 -3.10
N ALA A 414 19.25 7.98 -2.76
CA ALA A 414 20.33 8.93 -2.47
C ALA A 414 20.71 9.80 -3.69
N GLN A 415 20.30 9.43 -4.90
CA GLN A 415 20.55 10.20 -6.12
C GLN A 415 19.46 11.23 -6.41
N ASP A 416 18.32 11.18 -5.71
CA ASP A 416 17.30 12.23 -5.78
C ASP A 416 17.60 13.31 -4.72
N PRO A 417 17.94 14.56 -5.13
CA PRO A 417 18.29 15.62 -4.20
C PRO A 417 17.14 16.05 -3.27
N TYR A 418 15.90 15.64 -3.55
CA TYR A 418 14.75 15.92 -2.71
C TYR A 418 14.24 14.69 -1.93
N ALA A 419 14.93 13.54 -2.03
CA ALA A 419 14.58 12.35 -1.26
C ALA A 419 14.66 12.61 0.24
N LYS A 420 13.69 12.07 0.98
CA LYS A 420 13.65 12.12 2.43
C LYS A 420 13.92 10.73 2.99
N LEU A 421 14.72 10.68 4.05
CA LEU A 421 14.92 9.44 4.78
C LEU A 421 13.59 8.98 5.41
N PRO A 422 13.26 7.67 5.40
CA PRO A 422 12.01 7.17 5.96
C PRO A 422 11.76 7.57 7.42
N ASN A 423 12.82 7.66 8.23
CA ASN A 423 12.75 8.07 9.64
C ASN A 423 12.42 9.57 9.85
N THR A 424 12.49 10.39 8.80
CA THR A 424 12.12 11.82 8.84
C THR A 424 10.66 12.08 8.49
N LEU A 425 9.94 11.05 8.02
CA LEU A 425 8.53 11.15 7.70
C LEU A 425 7.72 10.91 8.98
N PRO A 426 6.78 11.81 9.33
CA PRO A 426 5.95 11.62 10.51
C PRO A 426 5.04 10.41 10.29
N LEU A 427 5.36 9.30 10.94
CA LEU A 427 4.45 8.16 11.01
C LEU A 427 3.37 8.48 12.05
N LEU A 428 2.16 8.79 11.57
CA LEU A 428 0.98 8.82 12.44
C LEU A 428 0.76 7.40 12.95
N THR A 429 0.99 7.19 14.24
CA THR A 429 0.60 5.96 14.92
C THR A 429 -0.92 5.88 14.92
N SER A 430 -1.48 4.89 14.20
CA SER A 430 -2.91 4.59 14.25
C SER A 430 -3.31 4.30 15.69
N ASP A 431 -4.29 5.04 16.21
CA ASP A 431 -4.84 4.76 17.53
C ASP A 431 -5.58 3.42 17.51
N TYR A 432 -5.14 2.49 18.36
CA TYR A 432 -5.68 1.13 18.47
C TYR A 432 -7.18 1.08 18.81
N ARG A 433 -7.75 2.16 19.34
CA ARG A 433 -9.20 2.28 19.62
C ARG A 433 -10.03 2.44 18.35
N GLY A 434 -9.38 2.71 17.22
CA GLY A 434 -10.01 3.02 15.94
C GLY A 434 -10.50 4.47 15.88
N LEU A 435 -10.66 4.98 14.65
CA LEU A 435 -10.98 6.39 14.38
C LEU A 435 -12.21 6.90 15.15
N LYS A 436 -13.27 6.07 15.28
CA LYS A 436 -14.50 6.46 15.97
C LYS A 436 -14.31 6.70 17.47
N LYS A 437 -13.48 5.91 18.14
CA LYS A 437 -13.32 5.96 19.60
C LYS A 437 -12.13 6.82 20.03
N ALA A 438 -11.05 6.81 19.24
CA ALA A 438 -9.93 7.73 19.42
C ALA A 438 -10.32 9.18 19.07
N GLY A 439 -11.11 9.30 18.01
CA GLY A 439 -11.36 10.55 17.32
C GLY A 439 -10.10 11.14 16.68
N PHE A 440 -10.29 12.07 15.76
CA PHE A 440 -9.21 12.82 15.12
C PHE A 440 -9.69 14.24 14.86
N THR A 441 -8.79 15.21 14.84
CA THR A 441 -9.16 16.59 14.50
C THR A 441 -8.96 16.80 13.00
N PHE A 442 -9.91 17.46 12.35
CA PHE A 442 -9.78 17.88 10.97
C PHE A 442 -10.27 19.31 10.81
N ALA A 443 -9.66 20.03 9.87
CA ALA A 443 -9.97 21.43 9.60
C ALA A 443 -10.53 21.60 8.18
N ILE A 444 -11.29 22.68 7.98
CA ILE A 444 -11.82 23.09 6.68
C ILE A 444 -11.46 24.56 6.41
N PRO A 445 -11.39 24.98 5.13
CA PRO A 445 -11.22 26.39 4.78
C PRO A 445 -12.36 27.26 5.34
N PRO A 446 -12.13 28.57 5.52
CA PRO A 446 -13.18 29.50 5.91
C PRO A 446 -14.27 29.59 4.82
N PRO A 447 -15.50 30.05 5.17
CA PRO A 447 -16.60 30.18 4.23
C PRO A 447 -16.29 31.03 2.98
N SER A 448 -15.43 32.04 3.11
CA SER A 448 -14.99 32.90 1.99
C SER A 448 -14.36 32.08 0.86
N VAL A 449 -13.47 31.14 1.21
CA VAL A 449 -12.78 30.27 0.25
C VAL A 449 -13.73 29.26 -0.38
N LEU A 450 -14.70 28.75 0.38
CA LEU A 450 -15.69 27.80 -0.15
C LEU A 450 -16.74 28.49 -1.05
N SER A 451 -16.98 29.79 -0.84
CA SER A 451 -17.99 30.56 -1.58
C SER A 451 -17.66 30.70 -3.07
N ILE A 452 -16.39 30.55 -3.46
CA ILE A 452 -15.95 30.57 -4.87
C ILE A 452 -16.41 29.32 -5.62
N CYS A 453 -16.69 28.22 -4.91
CA CYS A 453 -17.11 26.95 -5.50
C CYS A 453 -18.60 26.97 -5.83
N SER A 454 -19.03 26.14 -6.80
CA SER A 454 -20.44 26.05 -7.18
C SER A 454 -21.32 25.56 -6.01
N PRO A 455 -22.62 25.92 -5.97
CA PRO A 455 -23.53 25.45 -4.93
C PRO A 455 -23.60 23.91 -4.80
N SER A 456 -23.51 23.20 -5.93
CA SER A 456 -23.47 21.73 -5.95
C SER A 456 -22.21 21.19 -5.30
N PHE A 457 -21.05 21.80 -5.55
CA PHE A 457 -19.80 21.42 -4.89
C PHE A 457 -19.89 21.66 -3.38
N GLN A 458 -20.36 22.84 -2.95
CA GLN A 458 -20.53 23.16 -1.53
C GLN A 458 -21.44 22.14 -0.82
N THR A 459 -22.52 21.71 -1.48
CA THR A 459 -23.43 20.67 -0.97
C THR A 459 -22.74 19.32 -0.80
N LEU A 460 -21.94 18.89 -1.78
CA LEU A 460 -21.18 17.63 -1.68
C LEU A 460 -20.08 17.71 -0.63
N PHE A 461 -19.39 18.84 -0.53
CA PHE A 461 -18.38 19.09 0.50
C PHE A 461 -18.97 19.02 1.91
N ALA A 462 -20.16 19.62 2.12
CA ALA A 462 -20.88 19.51 3.39
C ALA A 462 -21.23 18.05 3.76
N LYS A 463 -21.60 17.22 2.78
CA LYS A 463 -21.81 15.77 3.00
C LYS A 463 -20.53 15.05 3.38
N SER A 464 -19.39 15.42 2.80
CA SER A 464 -18.09 14.87 3.19
C SER A 464 -17.71 15.24 4.63
N ILE A 465 -17.94 16.50 5.04
CA ILE A 465 -17.74 16.93 6.44
C ILE A 465 -18.60 16.07 7.38
N ALA A 466 -19.89 15.89 7.08
CA ALA A 466 -20.77 15.08 7.90
C ALA A 466 -20.29 13.61 8.01
N THR A 467 -19.80 13.04 6.92
CA THR A 467 -19.24 11.68 6.89
C THR A 467 -17.98 11.56 7.75
N ILE A 468 -17.07 12.53 7.66
CA ILE A 468 -15.81 12.57 8.43
C ILE A 468 -16.13 12.71 9.92
N THR A 469 -17.04 13.62 10.28
CA THR A 469 -17.50 13.80 11.67
C THR A 469 -18.11 12.52 12.23
N LYS A 470 -18.98 11.84 11.47
CA LYS A 470 -19.59 10.54 11.88
C LYS A 470 -18.54 9.43 12.08
N SER A 471 -17.37 9.57 11.47
CA SER A 471 -16.26 8.62 11.58
C SER A 471 -15.35 8.86 12.79
N GLY A 472 -15.68 9.84 13.64
CA GLY A 472 -14.89 10.25 14.80
C GLY A 472 -14.15 11.58 14.62
N GLY A 473 -14.37 12.27 13.51
CA GLY A 473 -13.76 13.57 13.23
C GLY A 473 -14.32 14.67 14.14
N ARG A 474 -13.42 15.44 14.75
CA ARG A 474 -13.70 16.70 15.45
C ARG A 474 -13.36 17.84 14.49
N LEU A 475 -14.40 18.50 13.99
CA LEU A 475 -14.26 19.62 13.08
C LEU A 475 -13.72 20.84 13.82
N GLN A 476 -12.64 21.43 13.31
CA GLN A 476 -12.08 22.71 13.72
C GLN A 476 -11.99 23.62 12.47
N PRO A 477 -13.03 24.42 12.17
CA PRO A 477 -12.99 25.32 11.03
C PRO A 477 -11.87 26.33 11.18
N LEU A 478 -11.13 26.61 10.11
CA LEU A 478 -10.12 27.66 10.10
C LEU A 478 -10.78 29.02 9.95
N THR A 479 -10.29 30.00 10.70
CA THR A 479 -10.56 31.43 10.49
C THR A 479 -9.84 31.93 9.23
N GLU A 480 -10.21 33.13 8.75
CA GLU A 480 -9.51 33.81 7.65
C GLU A 480 -8.01 34.01 7.97
N GLU A 481 -7.71 34.37 9.21
CA GLU A 481 -6.34 34.58 9.69
C GLU A 481 -5.55 33.26 9.71
N GLU A 482 -6.13 32.19 10.25
CA GLU A 482 -5.50 30.85 10.25
C GLU A 482 -5.33 30.27 8.84
N TYR A 483 -6.16 30.69 7.88
CA TYR A 483 -6.05 30.27 6.48
C TYR A 483 -5.03 31.10 5.67
N THR A 484 -4.66 32.28 6.15
CA THR A 484 -3.75 33.21 5.46
C THR A 484 -2.44 32.57 4.98
N PRO A 485 -1.76 31.68 5.76
CA PRO A 485 -0.55 31.01 5.27
C PRO A 485 -0.75 30.17 3.99
N PHE A 486 -1.93 29.56 3.81
CA PHE A 486 -2.24 28.76 2.61
C PHE A 486 -2.48 29.66 1.39
N THR A 487 -3.15 30.80 1.60
CA THR A 487 -3.34 31.83 0.57
C THR A 487 -2.01 32.41 0.13
N LEU A 488 -1.17 32.86 1.09
CA LEU A 488 0.16 33.41 0.79
C LEU A 488 1.07 32.40 0.08
N ALA A 489 1.05 31.13 0.49
CA ALA A 489 1.80 30.09 -0.20
C ALA A 489 1.32 29.88 -1.66
N SER A 490 0.02 30.00 -1.90
CA SER A 490 -0.55 29.93 -3.25
C SER A 490 -0.19 31.16 -4.07
N GLU A 491 -0.25 32.36 -3.48
CA GLU A 491 0.18 33.59 -4.13
C GLU A 491 1.66 33.52 -4.51
N LEU A 492 2.55 33.09 -3.62
CA LEU A 492 3.97 32.90 -3.93
C LEU A 492 4.21 32.00 -5.15
N LEU A 493 3.35 30.99 -5.37
CA LEU A 493 3.46 30.12 -6.54
C LEU A 493 3.05 30.80 -7.85
N TYR A 494 2.02 31.67 -7.82
CA TYR A 494 1.43 32.25 -9.04
C TYR A 494 1.86 33.69 -9.33
N THR A 495 2.26 34.44 -8.31
CA THR A 495 2.69 35.84 -8.41
C THR A 495 4.16 36.02 -8.03
N GLY A 496 4.80 35.00 -7.44
CA GLY A 496 6.22 34.99 -7.18
C GLY A 496 7.02 34.90 -8.48
N SER A 497 7.44 36.04 -9.00
CA SER A 497 8.54 36.13 -9.96
C SER A 497 9.85 35.77 -9.25
N LEU A 498 10.64 34.87 -9.83
CA LEU A 498 12.10 34.89 -9.62
C LEU A 498 12.62 36.22 -10.20
N PHE A 499 12.73 37.25 -9.37
CA PHE A 499 13.59 38.40 -9.64
C PHE A 499 14.91 38.20 -8.91
#